data_AF-A0A358IGA4-F1
#
_entry.id   AF-A0A358IGA4-F1
#
_cell.length_a   1.000
_cell.length_b   1.000
_cell.length_c   1.000
_cell.angle_alpha   90.00
_cell.angle_beta   90.00
_cell.angle_gamma   90.00
#
_symmetry.space_group_name_H-M   'P 1'
#
loop_
_entity.id
_entity.type
_entity.pdbx_description
1 polymer ?
#
loop_
_entity_poly.entity_id
_entity_poly.type
_entity_poly.pdbx_seq_one_letter_code
_entity_poly.pdbx_strand_id
1 'polypeptide(L)'
;MKSLLQDNRVHVFDGAMGTLLYSRGVFVNVCYDELNLSRPELVRGIHEEYINAGAEILETNTFGANPVKLSSFGLEDRTEEINEQAARLAVEASSKAEVSELTKANVPEYFSGGTVAVAGALGPLGIRIEPWGPTSLDEAEAYFARQVDGLLEGGVDGFVLETFSDISELQCALRAIRVACELPVIAQMTVGPDGKTSFGTEPAHLAQAMEDSGADVIGLNCSVGPAVMLDALEDMAEVTQLPLSAQPNAGLPRKVRDRKIYLASPEYMAQYARRMIDVGVRFVGGCCGTTPDHTRRMRDSVAALQPKHPVVTIRDRANSSHSVINSVPLEGRSAWGRKLARGEQIASVEIIPPHSWDASAVTSPARELKVSGVDAVSIVESPRSRSRMGALSAALIVEREVGIETIVHYTCRDKNMLGMISDLLGAAAAGIRNVLVVSGDPPVMGPYPDTTVVFDIDSIGLTNVVQGLNQGIDPGGNTIGAPTEFVQGVAINHGAVDQERERSRFKYKIEAGANFAITQPVFSPEALEQFLDATTPEIPIVAGIWPLTTLRNVEFLANEVPGVHVPTELVDRMKRAQLSGADAALEEGIAIALEMINATQGFVQGFQLTAPNRKVQVALKVLRESGILATA
;
A
#
# COMPACT_ATOMS: atom_id res chain seq x y z
N MET A 1 20.51 25.42 8.38
CA MET A 1 19.30 25.34 7.51
C MET A 1 18.25 26.43 7.74
N LYS A 2 17.86 26.76 8.99
CA LYS A 2 16.83 27.81 9.28
C LYS A 2 17.09 29.17 8.61
N SER A 3 18.36 29.61 8.56
CA SER A 3 18.76 30.86 7.89
C SER A 3 18.49 30.84 6.37
N LEU A 4 18.72 29.70 5.71
CA LEU A 4 18.47 29.51 4.27
C LEU A 4 16.97 29.59 3.93
N LEU A 5 16.10 29.24 4.89
CA LEU A 5 14.66 29.41 4.70
C LEU A 5 14.21 30.87 4.73
N GLN A 6 14.94 31.74 5.45
CA GLN A 6 14.52 33.11 5.74
C GLN A 6 15.10 34.17 4.80
N ASP A 7 16.13 33.85 4.03
CA ASP A 7 16.88 34.85 3.24
C ASP A 7 16.26 35.18 1.87
N ASN A 8 15.20 34.46 1.48
CA ASN A 8 14.50 34.56 0.19
C ASN A 8 15.40 34.37 -1.05
N ARG A 9 16.48 33.59 -0.93
CA ARG A 9 17.38 33.26 -2.04
C ARG A 9 17.17 31.85 -2.56
N VAL A 10 17.82 31.58 -3.69
CA VAL A 10 17.96 30.24 -4.24
C VAL A 10 19.16 29.56 -3.59
N HIS A 11 18.98 28.32 -3.15
CA HIS A 11 20.04 27.48 -2.61
C HIS A 11 20.22 26.21 -3.41
N VAL A 12 21.46 25.75 -3.47
CA VAL A 12 21.84 24.56 -4.24
C VAL A 12 22.13 23.39 -3.32
N PHE A 13 21.36 22.32 -3.48
CA PHE A 13 21.63 21.00 -2.92
C PHE A 13 22.79 20.31 -3.64
N ASP A 14 23.34 19.29 -3.02
CA ASP A 14 24.30 18.38 -3.65
C ASP A 14 23.64 17.50 -4.74
N GLY A 15 24.34 16.41 -5.09
CA GLY A 15 23.91 15.46 -6.11
C GLY A 15 23.96 14.03 -5.58
N ALA A 16 23.88 13.05 -6.48
CA ALA A 16 23.76 11.65 -6.07
C ALA A 16 25.00 11.04 -5.38
N MET A 17 24.91 10.85 -4.06
CA MET A 17 25.81 10.02 -3.25
C MET A 17 26.00 8.61 -3.84
N GLY A 18 24.90 7.89 -4.08
CA GLY A 18 24.94 6.52 -4.61
C GLY A 18 25.59 6.39 -6.00
N THR A 19 25.45 7.41 -6.84
CA THR A 19 26.09 7.42 -8.18
C THR A 19 27.61 7.52 -8.04
N LEU A 20 28.09 8.36 -7.14
CA LEU A 20 29.51 8.52 -6.89
C LEU A 20 30.12 7.31 -6.17
N LEU A 21 29.43 6.71 -5.20
CA LEU A 21 29.84 5.46 -4.57
C LEU A 21 30.02 4.34 -5.62
N TYR A 22 29.04 4.19 -6.52
CA TYR A 22 29.14 3.23 -7.63
C TYR A 22 30.32 3.53 -8.56
N SER A 23 30.55 4.79 -8.91
CA SER A 23 31.68 5.20 -9.75
C SER A 23 33.05 4.89 -9.13
N ARG A 24 33.12 4.86 -7.79
CA ARG A 24 34.33 4.50 -7.01
C ARG A 24 34.41 3.00 -6.68
N GLY A 25 33.64 2.17 -7.36
CA GLY A 25 33.75 0.71 -7.30
C GLY A 25 32.94 0.04 -6.20
N VAL A 26 31.99 0.74 -5.58
CA VAL A 26 31.03 0.15 -4.63
C VAL A 26 29.77 -0.27 -5.39
N PHE A 27 29.63 -1.56 -5.70
CA PHE A 27 28.49 -2.05 -6.46
C PHE A 27 27.22 -2.21 -5.61
N VAL A 28 26.05 -2.28 -6.26
CA VAL A 28 24.71 -2.23 -5.63
C VAL A 28 24.35 -3.43 -4.74
N ASN A 29 25.25 -4.40 -4.58
CA ASN A 29 25.04 -5.61 -3.79
C ASN A 29 25.50 -5.47 -2.33
N VAL A 30 25.87 -4.27 -1.89
CA VAL A 30 26.22 -3.96 -0.50
C VAL A 30 25.32 -2.83 0.02
N CYS A 31 25.21 -2.71 1.34
CA CYS A 31 24.51 -1.61 1.97
C CYS A 31 25.34 -0.32 1.85
N TYR A 32 24.83 0.69 1.13
CA TYR A 32 25.53 1.97 1.00
C TYR A 32 25.51 2.77 2.31
N ASP A 33 24.47 2.60 3.13
CA ASP A 33 24.36 3.23 4.44
C ASP A 33 25.41 2.67 5.42
N GLU A 34 25.78 1.38 5.32
CA GLU A 34 26.85 0.78 6.14
C GLU A 34 28.23 1.42 5.85
N LEU A 35 28.43 2.05 4.70
CA LEU A 35 29.69 2.70 4.35
C LEU A 35 30.04 3.86 5.27
N ASN A 36 29.05 4.43 5.97
CA ASN A 36 29.28 5.43 7.01
C ASN A 36 30.19 4.89 8.12
N LEU A 37 30.10 3.58 8.42
CA LEU A 37 30.91 2.91 9.43
C LEU A 37 32.11 2.19 8.81
N SER A 38 31.90 1.47 7.70
CA SER A 38 32.94 0.62 7.11
C SER A 38 33.94 1.38 6.23
N ARG A 39 33.55 2.52 5.64
CA ARG A 39 34.38 3.35 4.75
C ARG A 39 34.10 4.86 4.94
N PRO A 40 34.20 5.41 6.16
CA PRO A 40 33.82 6.79 6.46
C PRO A 40 34.54 7.84 5.60
N GLU A 41 35.82 7.61 5.31
CA GLU A 41 36.65 8.49 4.49
C GLU A 41 36.14 8.62 3.04
N LEU A 42 35.59 7.54 2.50
CA LEU A 42 35.01 7.54 1.15
C LEU A 42 33.76 8.42 1.09
N VAL A 43 32.89 8.31 2.10
CA VAL A 43 31.66 9.09 2.20
C VAL A 43 31.98 10.56 2.46
N ARG A 44 32.88 10.86 3.41
CA ARG A 44 33.32 12.24 3.68
C ARG A 44 33.91 12.92 2.45
N GLY A 45 34.77 12.22 1.70
CA GLY A 45 35.36 12.74 0.47
C GLY A 45 34.31 13.10 -0.60
N ILE A 46 33.18 12.39 -0.64
CA ILE A 46 32.06 12.75 -1.53
C ILE A 46 31.42 14.07 -1.12
N HIS A 47 31.13 14.24 0.17
CA HIS A 47 30.57 15.50 0.67
C HIS A 47 31.51 16.67 0.36
N GLU A 48 32.81 16.51 0.59
CA GLU A 48 33.83 17.50 0.26
C GLU A 48 33.84 17.85 -1.24
N GLU A 49 33.68 16.87 -2.13
CA GLU A 49 33.57 17.13 -3.58
C GLU A 49 32.34 17.96 -3.96
N TYR A 50 31.19 17.71 -3.33
CA TYR A 50 29.98 18.51 -3.57
C TYR A 50 30.08 19.92 -2.98
N ILE A 51 30.67 20.07 -1.79
CA ILE A 51 30.98 21.39 -1.21
C ILE A 51 31.89 22.18 -2.17
N ASN A 52 32.95 21.54 -2.69
CA ASN A 52 33.86 22.16 -3.66
C ASN A 52 33.20 22.48 -5.00
N ALA A 53 32.09 21.82 -5.33
CA ALA A 53 31.25 22.16 -6.46
C ALA A 53 30.26 23.30 -6.18
N GLY A 54 30.16 23.78 -4.94
CA GLY A 54 29.30 24.89 -4.55
C GLY A 54 27.93 24.48 -4.02
N ALA A 55 27.78 23.25 -3.51
CA ALA A 55 26.61 22.87 -2.72
C ALA A 55 26.53 23.71 -1.42
N GLU A 56 25.34 24.19 -1.11
CA GLU A 56 25.01 24.92 0.12
C GLU A 56 24.28 24.04 1.14
N ILE A 57 23.73 22.92 0.68
CA ILE A 57 23.04 21.92 1.49
C ILE A 57 23.55 20.54 1.07
N LEU A 58 23.98 19.73 2.04
CA LEU A 58 24.35 18.34 1.86
C LEU A 58 23.27 17.41 2.38
N GLU A 59 23.06 16.29 1.69
CA GLU A 59 22.24 15.18 2.18
C GLU A 59 23.13 14.15 2.87
N THR A 60 22.76 13.71 4.07
CA THR A 60 23.46 12.59 4.72
C THR A 60 23.33 11.31 3.89
N ASN A 61 24.34 10.44 3.93
CA ASN A 61 24.29 9.13 3.28
C ASN A 61 23.39 8.15 4.06
N THR A 62 22.09 8.42 4.13
CA THR A 62 21.12 7.74 4.99
C THR A 62 19.78 7.43 4.31
N PHE A 63 19.69 7.53 2.98
CA PHE A 63 18.46 7.23 2.23
C PHE A 63 17.81 5.89 2.61
N GLY A 64 18.63 4.87 2.90
CA GLY A 64 18.19 3.52 3.26
C GLY A 64 18.42 3.14 4.72
N ALA A 65 18.88 4.07 5.57
CA ALA A 65 19.32 3.80 6.93
C ALA A 65 18.16 3.67 7.93
N ASN A 66 17.13 2.89 7.59
CA ASN A 66 16.01 2.57 8.48
C ASN A 66 16.01 1.06 8.83
N PRO A 67 15.35 0.65 9.93
CA PRO A 67 15.40 -0.74 10.40
C PRO A 67 14.92 -1.75 9.34
N VAL A 68 13.93 -1.38 8.53
CA VAL A 68 13.33 -2.26 7.52
C VAL A 68 14.32 -2.58 6.40
N LYS A 69 14.94 -1.57 5.81
CA LYS A 69 15.95 -1.75 4.76
C LYS A 69 17.24 -2.37 5.29
N LEU A 70 17.66 -1.99 6.51
CA LEU A 70 18.86 -2.54 7.15
C LEU A 70 18.72 -4.01 7.54
N SER A 71 17.51 -4.49 7.84
CA SER A 71 17.27 -5.91 8.18
C SER A 71 17.62 -6.88 7.06
N SER A 72 17.50 -6.44 5.80
CA SER A 72 17.96 -7.22 4.63
C SER A 72 19.47 -7.50 4.64
N PHE A 73 20.22 -6.76 5.46
CA PHE A 73 21.66 -6.91 5.66
C PHE A 73 22.03 -7.36 7.09
N GLY A 74 21.05 -7.60 7.97
CA GLY A 74 21.28 -7.92 9.39
C GLY A 74 21.86 -6.75 10.19
N LEU A 75 21.50 -5.51 9.83
CA LEU A 75 22.02 -4.27 10.43
C LEU A 75 20.95 -3.44 11.14
N GLU A 76 19.74 -3.98 11.33
CA GLU A 76 18.60 -3.28 11.94
C GLU A 76 18.87 -2.78 13.37
N ASP A 77 19.69 -3.50 14.13
CA ASP A 77 20.08 -3.11 15.49
C ASP A 77 21.11 -1.97 15.52
N ARG A 78 21.69 -1.62 14.37
CA ARG A 78 22.70 -0.55 14.21
C ARG A 78 22.12 0.70 13.54
N THR A 79 20.79 0.82 13.47
CA THR A 79 20.10 1.92 12.78
C THR A 79 20.59 3.29 13.30
N GLU A 80 20.53 3.52 14.60
CA GLU A 80 20.91 4.78 15.23
C GLU A 80 22.40 5.09 15.01
N GLU A 81 23.27 4.10 15.22
CA GLU A 81 24.73 4.20 15.05
C GLU A 81 25.11 4.61 13.62
N ILE A 82 24.49 3.98 12.61
CA ILE A 82 24.75 4.28 11.20
C ILE A 82 24.35 5.73 10.88
N ASN A 83 23.17 6.17 11.35
CA ASN A 83 22.66 7.51 11.09
C ASN A 83 23.47 8.59 11.81
N GLU A 84 23.82 8.37 13.08
CA GLU A 84 24.68 9.26 13.87
C GLU A 84 26.02 9.48 13.17
N GLN A 85 26.66 8.39 12.73
CA GLN A 85 27.93 8.50 12.04
C GLN A 85 27.80 9.18 10.68
N ALA A 86 26.74 8.90 9.92
CA ALA A 86 26.50 9.54 8.64
C ALA A 86 26.38 11.06 8.77
N ALA A 87 25.60 11.51 9.75
CA ALA A 87 25.44 12.93 10.07
C ALA A 87 26.77 13.56 10.50
N ARG A 88 27.54 12.90 11.39
CA ARG A 88 28.88 13.38 11.79
C ARG A 88 29.82 13.56 10.61
N LEU A 89 29.85 12.63 9.66
CA LEU A 89 30.72 12.73 8.48
C LEU A 89 30.37 13.95 7.61
N ALA A 90 29.09 14.22 7.40
CA ALA A 90 28.62 15.38 6.65
C ALA A 90 28.91 16.70 7.41
N VAL A 91 28.68 16.72 8.73
CA VAL A 91 28.97 17.88 9.60
C VAL A 91 30.48 18.16 9.65
N GLU A 92 31.32 17.13 9.73
CA GLU A 92 32.77 17.25 9.66
C GLU A 92 33.24 17.83 8.32
N ALA A 93 32.69 17.34 7.21
CA ALA A 93 33.00 17.86 5.87
C ALA A 93 32.62 19.34 5.76
N SER A 94 31.43 19.70 6.25
CA SER A 94 30.95 21.09 6.29
C SER A 94 31.84 21.99 7.16
N SER A 95 32.24 21.51 8.35
CA SER A 95 33.07 22.28 9.29
C SER A 95 34.50 22.51 8.79
N LYS A 96 35.04 21.61 7.97
CA LYS A 96 36.38 21.71 7.38
C LYS A 96 36.43 22.52 6.08
N ALA A 97 35.29 22.92 5.54
CA ALA A 97 35.22 23.66 4.29
C ALA A 97 35.74 25.10 4.46
N GLU A 98 37.06 25.29 4.44
CA GLU A 98 37.65 26.58 4.09
C GLU A 98 37.36 26.86 2.61
N VAL A 99 36.72 28.00 2.33
CA VAL A 99 36.36 28.45 0.98
C VAL A 99 37.63 28.50 0.11
N SER A 100 37.76 27.56 -0.82
CA SER A 100 38.91 27.43 -1.72
C SER A 100 39.20 28.72 -2.51
N GLU A 101 40.45 28.96 -2.89
CA GLU A 101 40.83 30.17 -3.65
C GLU A 101 40.13 30.27 -5.03
N LEU A 102 39.64 29.16 -5.59
CA LEU A 102 38.84 29.15 -6.82
C LEU A 102 37.42 29.68 -6.62
N THR A 103 36.87 29.61 -5.40
CA THR A 103 35.53 30.13 -5.09
C THR A 103 35.55 31.61 -4.70
N LYS A 104 36.67 32.18 -4.21
CA LYS A 104 36.78 33.62 -3.89
C LYS A 104 36.43 34.58 -5.04
N ALA A 105 36.59 34.16 -6.30
CA ALA A 105 36.31 35.02 -7.46
C ALA A 105 34.81 35.15 -7.81
N ASN A 106 33.96 34.21 -7.37
CA ASN A 106 32.52 34.15 -7.70
C ASN A 106 31.61 33.95 -6.48
N VAL A 107 32.18 34.00 -5.28
CA VAL A 107 31.44 33.88 -4.03
C VAL A 107 31.02 35.28 -3.58
N PRO A 108 29.70 35.57 -3.46
CA PRO A 108 29.21 36.86 -2.97
C PRO A 108 29.78 37.18 -1.59
N GLU A 109 30.01 38.47 -1.32
CA GLU A 109 30.67 39.02 -0.11
C GLU A 109 30.07 38.53 1.24
N TYR A 110 28.88 37.91 1.23
CA TYR A 110 28.17 37.34 2.39
C TYR A 110 28.49 35.85 2.69
N PHE A 111 29.23 35.16 1.83
CA PHE A 111 29.72 33.79 2.10
C PHE A 111 30.98 33.78 2.98
N SER A 112 31.31 34.92 3.58
CA SER A 112 32.46 35.18 4.43
C SER A 112 32.29 34.65 5.88
N GLY A 113 31.45 33.61 6.09
CA GLY A 113 31.13 33.02 7.40
C GLY A 113 30.88 31.50 7.43
N GLY A 114 31.19 30.77 6.35
CA GLY A 114 31.42 29.31 6.27
C GLY A 114 30.64 28.36 7.19
N THR A 115 29.49 27.84 6.72
CA THR A 115 29.03 26.47 7.05
C THR A 115 27.97 26.04 6.03
N VAL A 116 28.19 24.89 5.40
CA VAL A 116 27.22 24.22 4.51
C VAL A 116 26.19 23.53 5.39
N ALA A 117 24.90 23.68 5.10
CA ALA A 117 23.87 23.04 5.92
C ALA A 117 23.86 21.52 5.69
N VAL A 118 23.65 20.74 6.74
CA VAL A 118 23.53 19.28 6.63
C VAL A 118 22.07 18.88 6.87
N ALA A 119 21.44 18.29 5.86
CA ALA A 119 20.10 17.74 5.94
C ALA A 119 20.16 16.22 6.18
N GLY A 120 19.51 15.76 7.24
CA GLY A 120 19.27 14.35 7.49
C GLY A 120 18.32 13.79 6.43
N ALA A 121 18.82 12.93 5.54
CA ALA A 121 18.06 12.35 4.45
C ALA A 121 17.33 11.07 4.90
N LEU A 122 16.00 11.04 4.73
CA LEU A 122 15.17 9.87 4.96
C LEU A 122 14.49 9.47 3.65
N GLY A 123 14.69 8.23 3.22
CA GLY A 123 13.93 7.63 2.12
C GLY A 123 12.80 6.72 2.63
N PRO A 124 11.95 6.20 1.74
CA PRO A 124 10.85 5.30 2.12
C PRO A 124 11.38 3.99 2.75
N LEU A 125 10.56 3.33 3.57
CA LEU A 125 10.86 2.06 4.23
C LEU A 125 11.01 0.91 3.23
N GLY A 126 10.41 1.04 2.04
CA GLY A 126 10.44 0.00 1.01
C GLY A 126 9.46 -1.16 1.26
N ILE A 127 8.53 -0.97 2.19
CA ILE A 127 7.41 -1.87 2.48
C ILE A 127 6.09 -1.13 2.28
N ARG A 128 4.98 -1.87 2.18
CA ARG A 128 3.64 -1.29 2.19
C ARG A 128 3.19 -1.08 3.64
N ILE A 129 2.74 0.13 3.94
CA ILE A 129 2.11 0.47 5.21
C ILE A 129 0.61 0.69 5.01
N GLU A 130 -0.15 0.81 6.09
CA GLU A 130 -1.55 1.23 6.04
C GLU A 130 -1.72 2.54 5.24
N PRO A 131 -2.77 2.67 4.41
CA PRO A 131 -3.88 1.73 4.22
C PRO A 131 -3.59 0.58 3.24
N TRP A 132 -2.41 0.52 2.61
CA TRP A 132 -2.12 -0.35 1.47
C TRP A 132 -1.43 -1.67 1.81
N GLY A 133 -0.92 -1.80 3.03
CA GLY A 133 -0.11 -2.91 3.48
C GLY A 133 -0.36 -3.33 4.92
N PRO A 134 0.38 -4.36 5.38
CA PRO A 134 0.15 -4.98 6.68
C PRO A 134 0.82 -4.26 7.85
N THR A 135 1.70 -3.29 7.60
CA THR A 135 2.44 -2.54 8.62
C THR A 135 1.63 -1.33 9.03
N SER A 136 1.39 -1.16 10.33
CA SER A 136 0.61 -0.04 10.84
C SER A 136 1.33 1.29 10.69
N LEU A 137 0.56 2.39 10.72
CA LEU A 137 1.12 3.74 10.73
C LEU A 137 2.06 3.96 11.93
N ASP A 138 1.71 3.41 13.10
CA ASP A 138 2.50 3.50 14.34
C ASP A 138 3.83 2.74 14.23
N GLU A 139 3.82 1.53 13.65
CA GLU A 139 5.06 0.78 13.38
C GLU A 139 5.96 1.53 12.41
N ALA A 140 5.37 2.08 11.33
CA ALA A 140 6.11 2.86 10.35
C ALA A 140 6.74 4.12 10.96
N GLU A 141 5.99 4.85 11.80
CA GLU A 141 6.47 6.01 12.54
C GLU A 141 7.60 5.63 13.51
N ALA A 142 7.48 4.50 14.22
CA ALA A 142 8.53 3.99 15.11
C ALA A 142 9.82 3.63 14.34
N TYR A 143 9.72 3.09 13.12
CA TYR A 143 10.89 2.84 12.29
C TYR A 143 11.59 4.13 11.85
N PHE A 144 10.84 5.16 11.49
CA PHE A 144 11.41 6.47 11.18
C PHE A 144 11.99 7.15 12.41
N ALA A 145 11.38 7.02 13.59
CA ALA A 145 11.86 7.61 14.83
C ALA A 145 13.30 7.17 15.15
N ARG A 146 13.62 5.88 14.99
CA ARG A 146 14.99 5.37 15.18
C ARG A 146 16.00 6.02 14.23
N GLN A 147 15.60 6.29 12.99
CA GLN A 147 16.44 6.97 12.02
C GLN A 147 16.66 8.45 12.42
N VAL A 148 15.57 9.13 12.81
CA VAL A 148 15.58 10.52 13.27
C VAL A 148 16.48 10.70 14.49
N ASP A 149 16.37 9.82 15.48
CA ASP A 149 17.16 9.88 16.72
C ASP A 149 18.66 9.85 16.44
N GLY A 150 19.12 8.93 15.59
CA GLY A 150 20.53 8.86 15.18
C GLY A 150 20.99 10.12 14.45
N LEU A 151 20.19 10.62 13.49
CA LEU A 151 20.51 11.85 12.74
C LEU A 151 20.61 13.08 13.65
N LEU A 152 19.72 13.21 14.65
CA LEU A 152 19.76 14.30 15.63
C LEU A 152 21.02 14.25 16.49
N GLU A 153 21.40 13.08 17.00
CA GLU A 153 22.62 12.91 17.79
C GLU A 153 23.88 13.22 16.97
N GLY A 154 23.84 12.96 15.66
CA GLY A 154 24.91 13.33 14.74
C GLY A 154 24.98 14.82 14.38
N GLY A 155 23.98 15.62 14.76
CA GLY A 155 24.02 17.09 14.68
C GLY A 155 23.56 17.69 13.34
N VAL A 156 22.55 17.10 12.68
CA VAL A 156 21.97 17.67 11.45
C VAL A 156 21.31 19.04 11.68
N ASP A 157 21.27 19.89 10.65
CA ASP A 157 20.64 21.22 10.68
C ASP A 157 19.14 21.21 10.36
N GLY A 158 18.65 20.09 9.85
CA GLY A 158 17.28 19.85 9.41
C GLY A 158 17.19 18.52 8.65
N PHE A 159 16.05 18.28 8.02
CA PHE A 159 15.76 17.01 7.36
C PHE A 159 15.29 17.21 5.92
N VAL A 160 15.56 16.21 5.10
CA VAL A 160 14.94 16.04 3.79
C VAL A 160 14.29 14.67 3.73
N LEU A 161 13.00 14.64 3.45
CA LEU A 161 12.26 13.43 3.14
C LEU A 161 12.25 13.29 1.64
N GLU A 162 12.88 12.25 1.10
CA GLU A 162 13.11 12.13 -0.33
C GLU A 162 12.56 10.83 -0.93
N THR A 163 12.07 10.92 -2.17
CA THR A 163 11.63 9.78 -2.98
C THR A 163 10.45 8.99 -2.40
N PHE A 164 9.56 9.64 -1.63
CA PHE A 164 8.31 9.02 -1.20
C PHE A 164 7.30 8.96 -2.35
N SER A 165 6.57 7.86 -2.43
CA SER A 165 5.46 7.70 -3.39
C SER A 165 4.08 7.66 -2.72
N ASP A 166 4.04 7.33 -1.43
CA ASP A 166 2.83 7.23 -0.60
C ASP A 166 2.78 8.41 0.38
N ILE A 167 1.68 9.16 0.37
CA ILE A 167 1.45 10.29 1.29
C ILE A 167 1.43 9.80 2.74
N SER A 168 0.82 8.65 3.00
CA SER A 168 0.66 8.11 4.36
C SER A 168 2.03 7.81 4.99
N GLU A 169 2.96 7.29 4.19
CA GLU A 169 4.32 6.97 4.61
C GLU A 169 5.15 8.24 4.85
N LEU A 170 5.02 9.23 3.97
CA LEU A 170 5.65 10.54 4.15
C LEU A 170 5.16 11.21 5.45
N GLN A 171 3.87 11.10 5.74
CA GLN A 171 3.27 11.64 6.96
C GLN A 171 3.81 10.97 8.23
N CYS A 172 4.04 9.65 8.22
CA CYS A 172 4.70 8.96 9.34
C CYS A 172 6.12 9.52 9.56
N ALA A 173 6.90 9.72 8.49
CA ALA A 173 8.24 10.28 8.60
C ALA A 173 8.23 11.73 9.13
N LEU A 174 7.31 12.57 8.62
CA LEU A 174 7.12 13.94 9.12
C LEU A 174 6.75 13.96 10.60
N ARG A 175 5.80 13.12 11.04
CA ARG A 175 5.40 13.04 12.45
C ARG A 175 6.56 12.59 13.33
N ALA A 176 7.32 11.57 12.93
CA ALA A 176 8.50 11.13 13.67
C ALA A 176 9.49 12.28 13.89
N ILE A 177 9.77 13.08 12.85
CA ILE A 177 10.63 14.27 12.97
C ILE A 177 10.04 15.31 13.92
N ARG A 178 8.76 15.64 13.77
CA ARG A 178 8.08 16.69 14.56
C ARG A 178 7.92 16.31 16.04
N VAL A 179 7.76 15.02 16.34
CA VAL A 179 7.77 14.51 17.72
C VAL A 179 9.15 14.69 18.36
N ALA A 180 10.23 14.48 17.58
CA ALA A 180 11.59 14.57 18.08
C ALA A 180 12.15 16.00 18.15
N CYS A 181 11.80 16.89 17.19
CA CYS A 181 12.37 18.23 17.12
C CYS A 181 11.60 19.24 16.23
N GLU A 182 12.02 20.51 16.33
CA GLU A 182 11.51 21.66 15.55
C GLU A 182 12.54 22.13 14.49
N LEU A 183 13.32 21.20 13.93
CA LEU A 183 14.24 21.51 12.84
C LEU A 183 13.47 21.59 11.50
N PRO A 184 13.97 22.38 10.54
CA PRO A 184 13.35 22.47 9.22
C PRO A 184 13.23 21.14 8.50
N VAL A 185 12.12 20.94 7.78
CA VAL A 185 11.89 19.75 6.96
C VAL A 185 11.54 20.14 5.53
N ILE A 186 12.30 19.59 4.58
CA ILE A 186 11.98 19.61 3.16
C ILE A 186 11.31 18.28 2.83
N ALA A 187 10.04 18.31 2.44
CA ALA A 187 9.29 17.12 2.05
C ALA A 187 9.28 16.99 0.52
N GLN A 188 9.73 15.84 0.01
CA GLN A 188 9.75 15.55 -1.41
C GLN A 188 9.09 14.22 -1.70
N MET A 189 8.26 14.23 -2.75
CA MET A 189 7.69 13.03 -3.33
C MET A 189 8.24 12.78 -4.73
N THR A 190 7.96 11.62 -5.29
CA THR A 190 8.41 11.26 -6.64
C THR A 190 7.23 10.95 -7.56
N VAL A 191 7.35 11.40 -8.81
CA VAL A 191 6.33 11.22 -9.85
C VAL A 191 6.87 10.41 -11.02
N GLY A 192 5.97 9.72 -11.72
CA GLY A 192 6.24 8.98 -12.94
C GLY A 192 6.26 9.86 -14.18
N PRO A 193 6.50 9.26 -15.37
CA PRO A 193 6.49 9.97 -16.65
C PRO A 193 5.17 10.66 -17.01
N ASP A 194 4.07 10.27 -16.38
CA ASP A 194 2.74 10.85 -16.49
C ASP A 194 2.50 12.01 -15.48
N GLY A 195 3.51 12.37 -14.69
CA GLY A 195 3.44 13.44 -13.70
C GLY A 195 2.75 13.06 -12.39
N LYS A 196 2.34 11.79 -12.21
CA LYS A 196 1.61 11.32 -11.03
C LYS A 196 2.47 10.39 -10.17
N THR A 197 2.14 10.22 -8.89
CA THR A 197 2.81 9.20 -8.05
C THR A 197 2.49 7.79 -8.55
N SER A 198 3.18 6.77 -8.02
CA SER A 198 2.82 5.36 -8.32
C SER A 198 1.40 4.97 -7.87
N PHE A 199 0.75 5.81 -7.06
CA PHE A 199 -0.63 5.64 -6.62
C PHE A 199 -1.62 6.50 -7.44
N GLY A 200 -1.14 7.22 -8.46
CA GLY A 200 -1.97 8.05 -9.33
C GLY A 200 -2.31 9.43 -8.76
N THR A 201 -1.64 9.85 -7.69
CA THR A 201 -1.87 11.15 -7.06
C THR A 201 -1.28 12.29 -7.89
N GLU A 202 -2.06 13.36 -8.07
CA GLU A 202 -1.67 14.54 -8.87
C GLU A 202 -0.78 15.52 -8.08
N PRO A 203 0.14 16.26 -8.75
CA PRO A 203 1.08 17.15 -8.08
C PRO A 203 0.43 18.21 -7.18
N ALA A 204 -0.69 18.80 -7.61
CA ALA A 204 -1.42 19.77 -6.79
C ALA A 204 -1.92 19.18 -5.47
N HIS A 205 -2.36 17.92 -5.47
CA HIS A 205 -2.76 17.23 -4.24
C HIS A 205 -1.56 16.90 -3.35
N LEU A 206 -0.43 16.51 -3.94
CA LEU A 206 0.82 16.30 -3.19
C LEU A 206 1.26 17.57 -2.47
N ALA A 207 1.20 18.72 -3.15
CA ALA A 207 1.58 20.00 -2.56
C ALA A 207 0.75 20.33 -1.31
N GLN A 208 -0.58 20.21 -1.43
CA GLN A 208 -1.51 20.43 -0.32
C GLN A 208 -1.27 19.45 0.82
N ALA A 209 -1.16 18.15 0.52
CA ALA A 209 -0.94 17.13 1.53
C ALA A 209 0.37 17.35 2.32
N MET A 210 1.47 17.72 1.64
CA MET A 210 2.74 18.00 2.29
C MET A 210 2.70 19.27 3.14
N GLU A 211 2.04 20.33 2.66
CA GLU A 211 1.82 21.57 3.41
C GLU A 211 0.98 21.32 4.68
N ASP A 212 -0.16 20.63 4.53
CA ASP A 212 -1.06 20.30 5.65
C ASP A 212 -0.40 19.38 6.68
N SER A 213 0.60 18.58 6.26
CA SER A 213 1.38 17.71 7.13
C SER A 213 2.51 18.43 7.88
N GLY A 214 2.70 19.73 7.63
CA GLY A 214 3.63 20.58 8.38
C GLY A 214 5.06 20.62 7.83
N ALA A 215 5.25 20.38 6.53
CA ALA A 215 6.55 20.60 5.87
C ALA A 215 6.88 22.11 5.76
N ASP A 216 8.16 22.47 5.81
CA ASP A 216 8.62 23.87 5.66
C ASP A 216 8.90 24.23 4.19
N VAL A 217 9.24 23.22 3.39
CA VAL A 217 9.49 23.29 1.94
C VAL A 217 8.91 22.02 1.34
N ILE A 218 8.29 22.12 0.18
CA ILE A 218 7.69 20.97 -0.51
C ILE A 218 8.25 20.82 -1.91
N GLY A 219 8.30 19.62 -2.46
CA GLY A 219 8.82 19.47 -3.81
C GLY A 219 8.87 18.06 -4.34
N LEU A 220 9.68 17.91 -5.40
CA LEU A 220 9.82 16.66 -6.12
C LEU A 220 11.29 16.29 -6.34
N ASN A 221 11.57 14.99 -6.28
CA ASN A 221 12.87 14.45 -6.62
C ASN A 221 12.78 13.10 -7.34
N CYS A 222 13.91 12.69 -7.94
CA CYS A 222 14.10 11.38 -8.54
C CYS A 222 13.10 11.03 -9.66
N SER A 223 13.06 9.74 -10.05
CA SER A 223 12.25 9.05 -11.08
C SER A 223 12.30 9.60 -12.50
N VAL A 224 12.08 10.90 -12.68
CA VAL A 224 12.01 11.58 -13.97
C VAL A 224 13.16 12.55 -14.18
N GLY A 225 13.34 12.97 -15.43
CA GLY A 225 14.27 14.04 -15.78
C GLY A 225 13.68 15.43 -15.54
N PRO A 226 14.47 16.49 -15.81
CA PRO A 226 14.09 17.87 -15.47
C PRO A 226 12.85 18.41 -16.19
N ALA A 227 12.49 17.88 -17.36
CA ALA A 227 11.33 18.37 -18.12
C ALA A 227 10.01 17.99 -17.45
N VAL A 228 9.77 16.69 -17.23
CA VAL A 228 8.55 16.21 -16.56
C VAL A 228 8.45 16.76 -15.14
N MET A 229 9.59 16.91 -14.45
CA MET A 229 9.59 17.50 -13.11
C MET A 229 9.19 18.98 -13.12
N LEU A 230 9.59 19.74 -14.14
CA LEU A 230 9.17 21.14 -14.29
C LEU A 230 7.66 21.23 -14.46
N ASP A 231 7.08 20.41 -15.35
CA ASP A 231 5.63 20.39 -15.59
C ASP A 231 4.86 20.11 -14.28
N ALA A 232 5.29 19.13 -13.49
CA ALA A 232 4.67 18.83 -12.20
C ALA A 232 4.85 19.93 -11.14
N LEU A 233 5.99 20.64 -11.15
CA LEU A 233 6.24 21.76 -10.24
C LEU A 233 5.40 23.00 -10.60
N GLU A 234 5.09 23.21 -11.88
CA GLU A 234 4.15 24.25 -12.30
C GLU A 234 2.77 24.02 -11.67
N ASP A 235 2.26 22.79 -11.71
CA ASP A 235 0.99 22.41 -11.07
C ASP A 235 1.03 22.61 -9.54
N MET A 236 2.15 22.27 -8.88
CA MET A 236 2.32 22.49 -7.44
C MET A 236 2.33 23.99 -7.08
N ALA A 237 3.00 24.81 -7.88
CA ALA A 237 3.14 26.25 -7.64
C ALA A 237 1.80 26.99 -7.71
N GLU A 238 0.79 26.43 -8.38
CA GLU A 238 -0.56 27.03 -8.44
C GLU A 238 -1.30 26.98 -7.10
N VAL A 239 -0.96 26.04 -6.21
CA VAL A 239 -1.79 25.69 -5.04
C VAL A 239 -1.12 25.87 -3.68
N THR A 240 0.14 26.28 -3.62
CA THR A 240 0.89 26.49 -2.37
C THR A 240 1.62 27.84 -2.33
N GLN A 241 1.86 28.34 -1.12
CA GLN A 241 2.77 29.48 -0.88
C GLN A 241 4.11 29.04 -0.29
N LEU A 242 4.28 27.77 0.05
CA LEU A 242 5.53 27.26 0.58
C LEU A 242 6.63 27.32 -0.49
N PRO A 243 7.90 27.50 -0.10
CA PRO A 243 9.02 27.38 -1.03
C PRO A 243 9.03 26.00 -1.68
N LEU A 244 9.35 25.95 -2.97
CA LEU A 244 9.46 24.69 -3.71
C LEU A 244 10.90 24.16 -3.76
N SER A 245 11.05 22.84 -3.75
CA SER A 245 12.33 22.14 -4.00
C SER A 245 12.28 21.22 -5.23
N ALA A 246 13.40 21.08 -5.94
CA ALA A 246 13.50 20.22 -7.12
C ALA A 246 14.86 19.53 -7.24
N GLN A 247 14.86 18.20 -7.28
CA GLN A 247 16.07 17.38 -7.45
C GLN A 247 15.85 16.28 -8.52
N PRO A 248 15.83 16.65 -9.82
CA PRO A 248 15.60 15.69 -10.90
C PRO A 248 16.79 14.74 -11.10
N ASN A 249 16.52 13.60 -11.74
CA ASN A 249 17.59 12.76 -12.28
C ASN A 249 18.30 13.47 -13.44
N ALA A 250 19.54 13.06 -13.74
CA ALA A 250 20.27 13.50 -14.94
C ALA A 250 19.69 12.87 -16.23
N GLY A 251 18.40 13.10 -16.48
CA GLY A 251 17.60 12.51 -17.55
C GLY A 251 16.97 11.17 -17.17
N LEU A 252 16.17 10.62 -18.09
CA LEU A 252 15.58 9.29 -17.90
C LEU A 252 16.68 8.21 -17.94
N PRO A 253 16.65 7.22 -17.03
CA PRO A 253 17.64 6.17 -17.00
C PRO A 253 17.53 5.33 -18.28
N ARG A 254 18.61 5.25 -19.06
CA ARG A 254 18.72 4.29 -20.16
C ARG A 254 19.39 3.03 -19.66
N LYS A 255 18.73 1.89 -19.86
CA LYS A 255 19.33 0.58 -19.59
C LYS A 255 20.29 0.23 -20.72
N VAL A 256 21.59 0.25 -20.44
CA VAL A 256 22.63 -0.24 -21.36
C VAL A 256 23.27 -1.47 -20.72
N ARG A 257 22.90 -2.66 -21.21
CA ARG A 257 23.15 -3.95 -20.54
C ARG A 257 22.52 -3.98 -19.14
N ASP A 258 23.27 -4.31 -18.09
CA ASP A 258 22.79 -4.34 -16.70
C ASP A 258 23.05 -3.02 -15.94
N ARG A 259 23.40 -1.93 -16.63
CA ARG A 259 23.67 -0.62 -16.03
C ARG A 259 22.61 0.40 -16.42
N LYS A 260 22.17 1.20 -15.45
CA LYS A 260 21.41 2.43 -15.70
C LYS A 260 22.40 3.55 -16.01
N ILE A 261 22.26 4.18 -17.17
CA ILE A 261 23.07 5.32 -17.60
C ILE A 261 22.16 6.55 -17.70
N TYR A 262 22.65 7.65 -17.13
CA TYR A 262 22.02 8.97 -17.18
C TYR A 262 22.79 9.84 -18.18
N LEU A 263 22.08 10.55 -19.05
CA LEU A 263 22.65 11.19 -20.23
C LEU A 263 22.45 12.71 -20.29
N ALA A 264 21.71 13.30 -19.33
CA ALA A 264 21.60 14.75 -19.28
C ALA A 264 22.97 15.35 -18.93
N SER A 265 23.37 16.39 -19.65
CA SER A 265 24.62 17.09 -19.37
C SER A 265 24.46 18.09 -18.22
N PRO A 266 25.56 18.51 -17.58
CA PRO A 266 25.55 19.62 -16.63
C PRO A 266 24.86 20.89 -17.16
N GLU A 267 25.06 21.25 -18.43
CA GLU A 267 24.43 22.42 -19.06
C GLU A 267 22.91 22.28 -19.16
N TYR A 268 22.44 21.08 -19.49
CA TYR A 268 21.01 20.80 -19.58
C TYR A 268 20.34 20.90 -18.22
N MET A 269 20.95 20.31 -17.18
CA MET A 269 20.46 20.41 -15.80
C MET A 269 20.42 21.87 -15.33
N ALA A 270 21.49 22.64 -15.58
CA ALA A 270 21.56 24.06 -15.24
C ALA A 270 20.54 24.93 -16.02
N GLN A 271 20.22 24.58 -17.26
CA GLN A 271 19.16 25.26 -18.00
C GLN A 271 17.80 25.05 -17.33
N TYR A 272 17.48 23.82 -16.92
CA TYR A 272 16.22 23.53 -16.25
C TYR A 272 16.15 24.04 -14.82
N ALA A 273 17.27 24.06 -14.08
CA ALA A 273 17.34 24.70 -12.77
C ALA A 273 16.84 26.16 -12.82
N ARG A 274 17.24 26.91 -13.85
CA ARG A 274 16.75 28.29 -14.06
C ARG A 274 15.26 28.35 -14.34
N ARG A 275 14.73 27.43 -15.16
CA ARG A 275 13.29 27.34 -15.45
C ARG A 275 12.47 26.97 -14.21
N MET A 276 13.00 26.08 -13.38
CA MET A 276 12.39 25.71 -12.10
C MET A 276 12.33 26.91 -11.15
N ILE A 277 13.39 27.73 -11.10
CA ILE A 277 13.39 28.97 -10.30
C ILE A 277 12.37 29.98 -10.82
N ASP A 278 12.17 30.05 -12.14
CA ASP A 278 11.15 30.90 -12.76
C ASP A 278 9.72 30.53 -12.33
N VAL A 279 9.47 29.29 -11.89
CA VAL A 279 8.17 28.80 -11.40
C VAL A 279 8.07 28.80 -9.86
N GLY A 280 9.10 29.28 -9.16
CA GLY A 280 9.08 29.45 -7.69
C GLY A 280 9.95 28.46 -6.91
N VAL A 281 10.72 27.59 -7.58
CA VAL A 281 11.69 26.72 -6.89
C VAL A 281 12.80 27.56 -6.25
N ARG A 282 13.03 27.30 -4.97
CA ARG A 282 14.12 27.90 -4.18
C ARG A 282 15.25 26.95 -3.87
N PHE A 283 14.94 25.66 -3.73
CA PHE A 283 15.93 24.65 -3.36
C PHE A 283 16.13 23.71 -4.55
N VAL A 284 17.27 23.83 -5.24
CA VAL A 284 17.54 23.05 -6.47
C VAL A 284 18.75 22.17 -6.28
N GLY A 285 18.70 20.94 -6.75
CA GLY A 285 19.85 20.04 -6.73
C GLY A 285 19.73 18.92 -7.75
N GLY A 286 20.38 17.81 -7.47
CA GLY A 286 20.37 16.65 -8.35
C GLY A 286 20.09 15.35 -7.61
N CYS A 287 19.36 14.43 -8.26
CA CYS A 287 19.23 13.04 -7.79
C CYS A 287 20.07 12.11 -8.68
N CYS A 288 19.58 10.93 -9.05
CA CYS A 288 20.36 9.88 -9.70
C CYS A 288 21.04 10.37 -10.99
N GLY A 289 22.33 10.02 -11.14
CA GLY A 289 23.15 10.39 -12.29
C GLY A 289 23.80 11.76 -12.24
N THR A 290 23.46 12.60 -11.26
CA THR A 290 24.10 13.90 -11.07
C THR A 290 25.45 13.77 -10.36
N THR A 291 26.38 14.66 -10.70
CA THR A 291 27.78 14.64 -10.26
C THR A 291 28.20 16.05 -9.81
N PRO A 292 29.38 16.24 -9.18
CA PRO A 292 29.86 17.56 -8.79
C PRO A 292 29.91 18.56 -9.97
N ASP A 293 30.14 18.10 -11.19
CA ASP A 293 30.09 18.98 -12.38
C ASP A 293 28.68 19.52 -12.66
N HIS A 294 27.64 18.72 -12.41
CA HIS A 294 26.25 19.16 -12.51
C HIS A 294 25.95 20.22 -11.44
N THR A 295 26.31 19.96 -10.18
CA THR A 295 26.13 20.89 -9.06
C THR A 295 26.83 22.22 -9.33
N ARG A 296 28.09 22.19 -9.79
CA ARG A 296 28.83 23.40 -10.15
C ARG A 296 28.15 24.20 -11.24
N ARG A 297 27.71 23.52 -12.30
CA ARG A 297 27.05 24.17 -13.43
C ARG A 297 25.69 24.76 -13.04
N MET A 298 24.94 24.08 -12.17
CA MET A 298 23.70 24.60 -11.60
C MET A 298 23.99 25.83 -10.75
N ARG A 299 24.93 25.76 -9.80
CA ARG A 299 25.32 26.87 -8.93
C ARG A 299 25.72 28.12 -9.72
N ASP A 300 26.60 27.97 -10.70
CA ASP A 300 27.03 29.08 -11.58
C ASP A 300 25.85 29.73 -12.30
N SER A 301 24.84 28.93 -12.69
CA SER A 301 23.69 29.42 -13.45
C SER A 301 22.62 30.11 -12.61
N VAL A 302 22.57 29.84 -11.29
CA VAL A 302 21.51 30.32 -10.39
C VAL A 302 21.98 31.35 -9.37
N ALA A 303 23.30 31.55 -9.21
CA ALA A 303 23.88 32.42 -8.18
C ALA A 303 23.35 33.88 -8.17
N ALA A 304 22.94 34.40 -9.33
CA ALA A 304 22.43 35.77 -9.48
C ALA A 304 20.89 35.84 -9.57
N LEU A 305 20.19 34.71 -9.50
CA LEU A 305 18.74 34.65 -9.65
C LEU A 305 18.04 34.87 -8.30
N GLN A 306 16.91 35.57 -8.36
CA GLN A 306 15.94 35.58 -7.29
C GLN A 306 14.73 34.75 -7.72
N PRO A 307 14.17 33.91 -6.83
CA PRO A 307 12.98 33.15 -7.14
C PRO A 307 11.81 34.11 -7.38
N LYS A 308 10.94 33.80 -8.35
CA LYS A 308 9.69 34.55 -8.47
C LYS A 308 8.78 34.19 -7.32
N HIS A 309 8.10 35.18 -6.75
CA HIS A 309 6.99 34.91 -5.84
C HIS A 309 5.87 34.25 -6.65
N PRO A 310 5.42 33.04 -6.28
CA PRO A 310 4.31 32.40 -6.98
C PRO A 310 3.08 33.30 -6.87
N VAL A 311 2.48 33.62 -8.03
CA VAL A 311 1.15 34.23 -8.05
C VAL A 311 0.18 33.08 -7.82
N VAL A 312 -0.11 32.81 -6.55
CA VAL A 312 -1.14 31.82 -6.20
C VAL A 312 -2.46 32.36 -6.73
N THR A 313 -2.98 31.69 -7.76
CA THR A 313 -4.35 31.95 -8.16
C THR A 313 -5.19 31.45 -7.00
N ILE A 314 -5.80 32.37 -6.24
CA ILE A 314 -6.85 32.03 -5.30
C ILE A 314 -8.02 31.52 -6.16
N ARG A 315 -7.94 30.27 -6.60
CA ARG A 315 -9.14 29.47 -6.74
C ARG A 315 -9.66 29.43 -5.32
N ASP A 316 -10.89 29.92 -5.12
CA ASP A 316 -11.54 29.82 -3.83
C ASP A 316 -11.18 28.46 -3.22
N ARG A 317 -10.79 28.43 -1.94
CA ARG A 317 -10.68 27.20 -1.13
C ARG A 317 -12.03 26.43 -1.06
N ALA A 318 -12.97 26.72 -1.94
CA ALA A 318 -14.17 25.98 -2.22
C ALA A 318 -13.79 24.60 -2.79
N ASN A 319 -13.59 23.65 -1.87
CA ASN A 319 -13.84 22.23 -2.09
C ASN A 319 -12.97 21.55 -3.16
N SER A 320 -11.63 21.69 -3.09
CA SER A 320 -10.75 20.60 -3.56
C SER A 320 -10.56 19.51 -2.51
N SER A 321 -11.13 19.67 -1.30
CA SER A 321 -11.64 18.50 -0.60
C SER A 321 -12.59 17.87 -1.59
N HIS A 322 -12.15 16.79 -2.25
CA HIS A 322 -13.05 15.93 -3.00
C HIS A 322 -14.16 15.65 -2.00
N SER A 323 -15.31 16.31 -2.18
CA SER A 323 -16.36 16.27 -1.17
C SER A 323 -16.75 14.81 -1.17
N VAL A 324 -16.27 14.07 -0.18
CA VAL A 324 -16.52 12.64 -0.02
C VAL A 324 -18.00 12.51 -0.21
N ILE A 325 -18.41 12.00 -1.37
CA ILE A 325 -19.82 11.94 -1.68
C ILE A 325 -20.32 10.93 -0.68
N ASN A 326 -21.27 11.34 0.18
CA ASN A 326 -21.79 10.47 1.21
C ASN A 326 -22.16 9.14 0.56
N SER A 327 -21.46 8.08 0.95
CA SER A 327 -21.66 6.76 0.37
C SER A 327 -23.12 6.37 0.55
N VAL A 328 -23.70 5.69 -0.45
CA VAL A 328 -25.06 5.15 -0.33
C VAL A 328 -25.13 4.31 0.96
N PRO A 329 -26.13 4.49 1.84
CA PRO A 329 -26.25 3.67 3.05
C PRO A 329 -26.28 2.17 2.72
N LEU A 330 -25.73 1.33 3.60
CA LEU A 330 -25.62 -0.12 3.38
C LEU A 330 -26.94 -0.77 2.93
N GLU A 331 -28.06 -0.33 3.51
CA GLU A 331 -29.39 -0.84 3.17
C GLU A 331 -29.90 -0.53 1.74
N GLY A 332 -29.32 0.49 1.12
CA GLY A 332 -29.64 0.95 -0.23
C GLY A 332 -28.74 0.35 -1.32
N ARG A 333 -27.66 -0.35 -0.95
CA ARG A 333 -26.65 -0.85 -1.89
C ARG A 333 -27.06 -2.14 -2.60
N SER A 334 -27.69 -3.07 -1.89
CA SER A 334 -28.18 -4.35 -2.42
C SER A 334 -29.23 -5.00 -1.51
N ALA A 335 -29.87 -6.07 -1.95
CA ALA A 335 -30.76 -6.86 -1.09
C ALA A 335 -29.98 -7.51 0.05
N TRP A 336 -28.77 -8.04 -0.23
CA TRP A 336 -27.85 -8.55 0.78
C TRP A 336 -27.48 -7.49 1.83
N GLY A 337 -27.08 -6.29 1.39
CA GLY A 337 -26.75 -5.16 2.27
C GLY A 337 -27.93 -4.72 3.14
N ARG A 338 -29.15 -4.74 2.59
CA ARG A 338 -30.37 -4.46 3.36
C ARG A 338 -30.60 -5.44 4.50
N LYS A 339 -30.44 -6.74 4.25
CA LYS A 339 -30.60 -7.75 5.29
C LYS A 339 -29.53 -7.63 6.37
N LEU A 340 -28.28 -7.40 5.95
CA LEU A 340 -27.17 -7.11 6.86
C LEU A 340 -27.49 -5.92 7.79
N ALA A 341 -27.84 -4.77 7.22
CA ALA A 341 -28.13 -3.55 7.97
C ALA A 341 -29.30 -3.68 8.96
N ARG A 342 -30.25 -4.60 8.69
CA ARG A 342 -31.43 -4.83 9.53
C ARG A 342 -31.26 -5.89 10.60
N GLY A 343 -30.09 -6.54 10.66
CA GLY A 343 -29.91 -7.69 11.56
C GLY A 343 -30.75 -8.90 11.15
N GLU A 344 -31.21 -8.99 9.90
CA GLU A 344 -31.99 -10.13 9.41
C GLU A 344 -31.06 -11.34 9.24
N GLN A 345 -31.59 -12.53 9.54
CA GLN A 345 -30.86 -13.78 9.30
C GLN A 345 -30.64 -13.95 7.79
N ILE A 346 -29.40 -14.27 7.41
CA ILE A 346 -28.97 -14.41 6.01
C ILE A 346 -28.36 -15.78 5.73
N ALA A 347 -28.57 -16.26 4.50
CA ALA A 347 -27.97 -17.48 4.00
C ALA A 347 -27.38 -17.28 2.60
N SER A 348 -26.10 -17.61 2.44
CA SER A 348 -25.46 -17.73 1.13
C SER A 348 -24.98 -19.16 0.89
N VAL A 349 -24.88 -19.54 -0.38
CA VAL A 349 -24.26 -20.81 -0.78
C VAL A 349 -23.12 -20.53 -1.74
N GLU A 350 -21.96 -21.07 -1.40
CA GLU A 350 -20.73 -20.92 -2.16
C GLU A 350 -20.67 -21.95 -3.30
N ILE A 351 -20.45 -21.46 -4.52
CA ILE A 351 -20.22 -22.24 -5.72
C ILE A 351 -18.83 -21.97 -6.29
N ILE A 352 -18.22 -23.02 -6.83
CA ILE A 352 -16.92 -22.94 -7.48
C ILE A 352 -17.11 -22.88 -9.01
N PRO A 353 -16.59 -21.83 -9.68
CA PRO A 353 -16.63 -21.73 -11.13
C PRO A 353 -16.04 -22.96 -11.86
N PRO A 354 -16.51 -23.26 -13.08
CA PRO A 354 -16.01 -24.37 -13.88
C PRO A 354 -14.56 -24.17 -14.34
N HIS A 355 -13.89 -25.29 -14.62
CA HIS A 355 -12.65 -25.28 -15.41
C HIS A 355 -12.93 -25.01 -16.90
N SER A 356 -14.14 -25.32 -17.37
CA SER A 356 -14.59 -25.07 -18.74
C SER A 356 -15.24 -23.68 -18.86
N TRP A 357 -15.55 -23.28 -20.10
CA TRP A 357 -16.28 -22.05 -20.42
C TRP A 357 -17.81 -22.18 -20.32
N ASP A 358 -18.31 -23.39 -20.06
CA ASP A 358 -19.75 -23.69 -20.07
C ASP A 358 -20.47 -23.02 -18.89
N ALA A 359 -21.28 -22.01 -19.19
CA ALA A 359 -22.07 -21.25 -18.24
C ALA A 359 -23.12 -22.09 -17.49
N SER A 360 -23.62 -23.18 -18.10
CA SER A 360 -24.63 -24.04 -17.48
C SER A 360 -24.16 -24.64 -16.15
N ALA A 361 -22.84 -24.78 -16.00
CA ALA A 361 -22.19 -25.27 -14.80
C ALA A 361 -22.33 -24.35 -13.57
N VAL A 362 -22.58 -23.05 -13.77
CA VAL A 362 -22.85 -22.08 -12.69
C VAL A 362 -24.31 -21.68 -12.64
N THR A 363 -24.98 -21.57 -13.79
CA THR A 363 -26.38 -21.12 -13.83
C THR A 363 -27.36 -22.18 -13.34
N SER A 364 -27.11 -23.46 -13.62
CA SER A 364 -27.98 -24.56 -13.14
C SER A 364 -28.05 -24.63 -11.60
N PRO A 365 -26.93 -24.72 -10.86
CA PRO A 365 -26.98 -24.68 -9.39
C PRO A 365 -27.55 -23.35 -8.88
N ALA A 366 -27.22 -22.21 -9.49
CA ALA A 366 -27.75 -20.91 -9.05
C ALA A 366 -29.29 -20.81 -9.19
N ARG A 367 -29.90 -21.40 -10.24
CA ARG A 367 -31.36 -21.46 -10.37
C ARG A 367 -32.00 -22.24 -9.23
N GLU A 368 -31.38 -23.35 -8.84
CA GLU A 368 -31.87 -24.19 -7.75
C GLU A 368 -31.81 -23.47 -6.39
N LEU A 369 -30.72 -22.75 -6.14
CA LEU A 369 -30.53 -21.92 -4.95
C LEU A 369 -31.57 -20.79 -4.89
N LYS A 370 -31.82 -20.11 -6.03
CA LYS A 370 -32.84 -19.06 -6.15
C LYS A 370 -34.24 -19.57 -5.82
N VAL A 371 -34.64 -20.71 -6.40
CA VAL A 371 -35.97 -21.30 -6.14
C VAL A 371 -36.12 -21.71 -4.68
N SER A 372 -35.02 -22.11 -4.04
CA SER A 372 -35.00 -22.50 -2.63
C SER A 372 -34.98 -21.32 -1.65
N GLY A 373 -34.91 -20.07 -2.13
CA GLY A 373 -34.96 -18.88 -1.29
C GLY A 373 -33.64 -18.50 -0.63
N VAL A 374 -32.49 -18.96 -1.15
CA VAL A 374 -31.17 -18.50 -0.72
C VAL A 374 -30.99 -17.03 -1.08
N ASP A 375 -30.40 -16.24 -0.17
CA ASP A 375 -30.30 -14.78 -0.33
C ASP A 375 -29.29 -14.37 -1.39
N ALA A 376 -28.14 -15.05 -1.43
CA ALA A 376 -27.09 -14.78 -2.39
C ALA A 376 -26.28 -16.03 -2.74
N VAL A 377 -25.69 -16.04 -3.94
CA VAL A 377 -24.75 -17.06 -4.37
C VAL A 377 -23.33 -16.53 -4.23
N SER A 378 -22.51 -17.14 -3.38
CA SER A 378 -21.10 -16.75 -3.27
C SER A 378 -20.27 -17.44 -4.35
N ILE A 379 -19.47 -16.69 -5.09
CA ILE A 379 -18.70 -17.21 -6.23
C ILE A 379 -17.20 -17.08 -5.93
N VAL A 380 -16.53 -18.22 -5.78
CA VAL A 380 -15.12 -18.27 -5.37
C VAL A 380 -14.18 -18.04 -6.54
N GLU A 381 -13.23 -17.12 -6.39
CA GLU A 381 -12.17 -16.91 -7.37
C GLU A 381 -11.03 -17.90 -7.18
N SER A 382 -10.82 -18.72 -8.21
CA SER A 382 -9.63 -19.57 -8.40
C SER A 382 -9.04 -20.17 -7.10
N PRO A 383 -9.85 -20.94 -6.32
CA PRO A 383 -9.41 -21.46 -5.02
C PRO A 383 -8.20 -22.37 -5.18
N ARG A 384 -7.21 -22.24 -4.28
CA ARG A 384 -5.90 -22.92 -4.33
C ARG A 384 -5.10 -22.64 -5.60
N SER A 385 -5.27 -21.46 -6.20
CA SER A 385 -4.50 -21.01 -7.37
C SER A 385 -4.65 -21.92 -8.59
N ARG A 386 -5.84 -22.49 -8.79
CA ARG A 386 -6.16 -23.33 -9.96
C ARG A 386 -7.02 -22.57 -10.96
N SER A 387 -6.58 -22.54 -12.23
CA SER A 387 -7.27 -21.85 -13.32
C SER A 387 -8.69 -22.38 -13.54
N ARG A 388 -9.66 -21.44 -13.58
CA ARG A 388 -11.10 -21.62 -13.76
C ARG A 388 -11.67 -20.40 -14.48
N MET A 389 -12.94 -20.46 -14.87
CA MET A 389 -13.70 -19.27 -15.20
C MET A 389 -13.61 -18.26 -14.04
N GLY A 390 -13.27 -17.00 -14.34
CA GLY A 390 -13.16 -15.96 -13.31
C GLY A 390 -14.49 -15.72 -12.59
N ALA A 391 -14.42 -15.45 -11.28
CA ALA A 391 -15.57 -15.28 -10.41
C ALA A 391 -16.43 -14.10 -10.83
N LEU A 392 -15.82 -12.97 -11.22
CA LEU A 392 -16.56 -11.80 -11.70
C LEU A 392 -17.36 -12.11 -12.97
N SER A 393 -16.77 -12.81 -13.93
CA SER A 393 -17.47 -13.22 -15.16
C SER A 393 -18.61 -14.20 -14.85
N ALA A 394 -18.38 -15.16 -13.96
CA ALA A 394 -19.41 -16.11 -13.52
C ALA A 394 -20.57 -15.40 -12.80
N ALA A 395 -20.27 -14.39 -11.97
CA ALA A 395 -21.25 -13.57 -11.29
C ALA A 395 -22.15 -12.80 -12.25
N LEU A 396 -21.54 -12.13 -13.24
CA LEU A 396 -22.29 -11.42 -14.28
C LEU A 396 -23.23 -12.34 -15.06
N ILE A 397 -22.80 -13.56 -15.36
CA ILE A 397 -23.64 -14.57 -16.01
C ILE A 397 -24.79 -14.99 -15.10
N VAL A 398 -24.52 -15.29 -13.83
CA VAL A 398 -25.55 -15.72 -12.87
C VAL A 398 -26.59 -14.61 -12.64
N GLU A 399 -26.17 -13.36 -12.39
CA GLU A 399 -27.10 -12.26 -12.15
C GLU A 399 -27.95 -11.95 -13.39
N ARG A 400 -27.37 -11.99 -14.59
CA ARG A 400 -28.12 -11.73 -15.83
C ARG A 400 -29.08 -12.85 -16.22
N GLU A 401 -28.66 -14.11 -16.11
CA GLU A 401 -29.46 -15.25 -16.60
C GLU A 401 -30.40 -15.86 -15.55
N VAL A 402 -30.06 -15.73 -14.27
CA VAL A 402 -30.80 -16.33 -13.16
C VAL A 402 -31.47 -15.25 -12.31
N GLY A 403 -30.83 -14.08 -12.14
CA GLY A 403 -31.38 -12.97 -11.35
C GLY A 403 -31.41 -13.25 -9.85
N ILE A 404 -30.39 -13.94 -9.33
CA ILE A 404 -30.08 -14.04 -7.90
C ILE A 404 -28.81 -13.22 -7.66
N GLU A 405 -28.78 -12.43 -6.59
CA GLU A 405 -27.57 -11.64 -6.25
C GLU A 405 -26.38 -12.56 -5.98
N THR A 406 -25.20 -12.09 -6.34
CA THR A 406 -23.95 -12.80 -6.12
C THR A 406 -23.06 -12.06 -5.14
N ILE A 407 -22.24 -12.82 -4.40
CA ILE A 407 -21.12 -12.31 -3.61
C ILE A 407 -19.84 -12.75 -4.32
N VAL A 408 -19.14 -11.82 -4.96
CA VAL A 408 -17.94 -12.14 -5.74
C VAL A 408 -16.74 -12.18 -4.82
N HIS A 409 -16.12 -13.35 -4.61
CA HIS A 409 -14.82 -13.41 -3.96
C HIS A 409 -13.80 -12.79 -4.89
N TYR A 410 -13.24 -11.63 -4.53
CA TYR A 410 -12.31 -10.89 -5.40
C TYR A 410 -10.89 -10.94 -4.82
N THR A 411 -9.97 -11.59 -5.54
CA THR A 411 -8.61 -11.90 -5.06
C THR A 411 -7.54 -10.94 -5.55
N CYS A 412 -6.62 -10.54 -4.65
CA CYS A 412 -5.50 -9.63 -4.93
C CYS A 412 -4.28 -10.32 -5.59
N ARG A 413 -4.06 -11.62 -5.28
CA ARG A 413 -2.88 -12.43 -5.67
C ARG A 413 -2.28 -12.15 -7.04
N ASP A 414 -3.13 -12.17 -8.07
CA ASP A 414 -2.74 -12.19 -9.48
C ASP A 414 -3.04 -10.88 -10.21
N LYS A 415 -3.30 -9.79 -9.47
CA LYS A 415 -3.71 -8.51 -10.06
C LYS A 415 -2.88 -7.35 -9.51
N ASN A 416 -2.58 -6.39 -10.39
CA ASN A 416 -2.03 -5.10 -9.99
C ASN A 416 -3.15 -4.13 -9.67
N MET A 417 -2.83 -3.01 -9.01
CA MET A 417 -3.82 -2.02 -8.58
C MET A 417 -4.70 -1.51 -9.73
N LEU A 418 -4.11 -1.25 -10.90
CA LEU A 418 -4.83 -0.80 -12.09
C LEU A 418 -5.88 -1.82 -12.57
N GLY A 419 -5.50 -3.09 -12.64
CA GLY A 419 -6.42 -4.17 -13.02
C GLY A 419 -7.56 -4.32 -12.03
N MET A 420 -7.28 -4.19 -10.73
CA MET A 420 -8.30 -4.27 -9.68
C MET A 420 -9.31 -3.12 -9.77
N ILE A 421 -8.84 -1.88 -9.92
CA ILE A 421 -9.73 -0.72 -10.10
C ILE A 421 -10.57 -0.88 -11.37
N SER A 422 -9.96 -1.28 -12.48
CA SER A 422 -10.66 -1.49 -13.76
C SER A 422 -11.77 -2.54 -13.64
N ASP A 423 -11.47 -3.67 -13.01
CA ASP A 423 -12.45 -4.74 -12.81
C ASP A 423 -13.60 -4.29 -11.91
N LEU A 424 -13.31 -3.60 -10.81
CA LEU A 424 -14.32 -3.12 -9.86
C LEU A 424 -15.23 -2.05 -10.50
N LEU A 425 -14.67 -1.09 -11.24
CA LEU A 425 -15.48 -0.11 -11.98
C LEU A 425 -16.36 -0.80 -13.02
N GLY A 426 -15.83 -1.79 -13.74
CA GLY A 426 -16.59 -2.60 -14.69
C GLY A 426 -17.70 -3.42 -14.01
N ALA A 427 -17.42 -4.00 -12.84
CA ALA A 427 -18.38 -4.75 -12.03
C ALA A 427 -19.53 -3.86 -11.56
N ALA A 428 -19.22 -2.68 -11.02
CA ALA A 428 -20.20 -1.70 -10.59
C ALA A 428 -21.09 -1.23 -11.75
N ALA A 429 -20.48 -0.92 -12.91
CA ALA A 429 -21.21 -0.53 -14.11
C ALA A 429 -22.13 -1.64 -14.65
N ALA A 430 -21.76 -2.89 -14.43
CA ALA A 430 -22.55 -4.05 -14.83
C ALA A 430 -23.61 -4.49 -13.80
N GLY A 431 -23.67 -3.82 -12.65
CA GLY A 431 -24.68 -4.03 -11.61
C GLY A 431 -24.28 -4.96 -10.48
N ILE A 432 -23.04 -5.47 -10.43
CA ILE A 432 -22.56 -6.27 -9.30
C ILE A 432 -22.47 -5.37 -8.07
N ARG A 433 -23.09 -5.81 -6.97
CA ARG A 433 -23.14 -5.04 -5.71
C ARG A 433 -22.42 -5.67 -4.54
N ASN A 434 -22.23 -6.99 -4.50
CA ASN A 434 -21.62 -7.64 -3.33
C ASN A 434 -20.27 -8.26 -3.69
N VAL A 435 -19.24 -7.91 -2.92
CA VAL A 435 -17.88 -8.42 -3.09
C VAL A 435 -17.35 -8.93 -1.75
N LEU A 436 -16.64 -10.05 -1.76
CA LEU A 436 -15.85 -10.54 -0.64
C LEU A 436 -14.37 -10.35 -0.98
N VAL A 437 -13.75 -9.38 -0.34
CA VAL A 437 -12.35 -9.01 -0.57
C VAL A 437 -11.42 -10.01 0.12
N VAL A 438 -10.52 -10.62 -0.66
CA VAL A 438 -9.58 -11.63 -0.16
C VAL A 438 -8.18 -11.42 -0.73
N SER A 439 -7.13 -11.66 0.07
CA SER A 439 -5.75 -11.57 -0.43
C SER A 439 -5.47 -12.64 -1.49
N GLY A 440 -6.03 -13.84 -1.29
CA GLY A 440 -5.84 -15.00 -2.15
C GLY A 440 -4.71 -15.92 -1.69
N ASP A 441 -4.82 -17.18 -2.10
CA ASP A 441 -3.88 -18.24 -1.78
C ASP A 441 -2.54 -18.10 -2.54
N PRO A 442 -1.36 -18.26 -1.93
CA PRO A 442 -0.10 -18.18 -2.68
C PRO A 442 -0.04 -19.22 -3.83
N PRO A 443 0.52 -18.87 -5.00
CA PRO A 443 0.47 -19.73 -6.20
C PRO A 443 1.34 -20.97 -6.15
N VAL A 444 2.19 -21.14 -5.13
CA VAL A 444 2.96 -22.39 -4.90
C VAL A 444 2.04 -23.62 -4.79
N MET A 445 0.74 -23.42 -4.55
CA MET A 445 -0.29 -24.47 -4.50
C MET A 445 -0.96 -24.79 -5.86
N GLY A 446 -0.62 -24.06 -6.93
CA GLY A 446 -1.19 -24.19 -8.28
C GLY A 446 -0.36 -25.06 -9.23
N PRO A 447 -0.91 -25.44 -10.41
CA PRO A 447 -0.23 -26.27 -11.39
C PRO A 447 0.89 -25.55 -12.16
N TYR A 448 1.08 -24.25 -11.94
CA TYR A 448 2.02 -23.39 -12.65
C TYR A 448 3.01 -22.74 -11.65
N PRO A 449 4.03 -23.47 -11.19
CA PRO A 449 4.92 -23.03 -10.10
C PRO A 449 5.73 -21.78 -10.43
N ASP A 450 6.01 -21.52 -11.71
CA ASP A 450 6.78 -20.35 -12.18
C ASP A 450 5.92 -19.09 -12.41
N THR A 451 4.64 -19.11 -12.02
CA THR A 451 3.74 -17.96 -12.23
C THR A 451 4.16 -16.80 -11.33
N THR A 452 4.34 -15.63 -11.95
CA THR A 452 4.64 -14.40 -11.21
C THR A 452 3.48 -14.02 -10.30
N VAL A 453 3.78 -13.88 -9.01
CA VAL A 453 2.88 -13.23 -8.06
C VAL A 453 2.90 -11.73 -8.27
N VAL A 454 1.72 -11.09 -8.29
CA VAL A 454 1.64 -9.63 -8.39
C VAL A 454 1.51 -9.02 -6.99
N PHE A 455 0.52 -9.43 -6.20
CA PHE A 455 0.27 -8.97 -4.81
C PHE A 455 0.58 -7.47 -4.57
N ASP A 456 0.05 -6.60 -5.42
CA ASP A 456 0.36 -5.16 -5.33
C ASP A 456 -0.17 -4.53 -4.03
N ILE A 457 -1.31 -5.04 -3.56
CA ILE A 457 -1.93 -4.79 -2.25
C ILE A 457 -2.52 -6.08 -1.70
N ASP A 458 -2.83 -6.10 -0.40
CA ASP A 458 -3.54 -7.21 0.26
C ASP A 458 -5.05 -6.91 0.44
N SER A 459 -5.78 -7.79 1.13
CA SER A 459 -7.21 -7.60 1.39
C SER A 459 -7.55 -6.35 2.21
N ILE A 460 -6.64 -5.83 3.05
CA ILE A 460 -6.87 -4.57 3.78
C ILE A 460 -6.79 -3.43 2.77
N GLY A 461 -5.71 -3.40 1.98
CA GLY A 461 -5.53 -2.41 0.91
C GLY A 461 -6.69 -2.40 -0.09
N LEU A 462 -7.14 -3.55 -0.54
CA LEU A 462 -8.27 -3.64 -1.46
C LEU A 462 -9.60 -3.21 -0.81
N THR A 463 -9.79 -3.43 0.49
CA THR A 463 -10.96 -2.91 1.22
C THR A 463 -10.95 -1.38 1.23
N ASN A 464 -9.79 -0.76 1.44
CA ASN A 464 -9.62 0.69 1.32
C ASN A 464 -9.91 1.20 -0.11
N VAL A 465 -9.44 0.48 -1.14
CA VAL A 465 -9.77 0.82 -2.54
C VAL A 465 -11.28 0.82 -2.76
N VAL A 466 -11.97 -0.27 -2.40
CA VAL A 466 -13.42 -0.40 -2.60
C VAL A 466 -14.19 0.65 -1.78
N GLN A 467 -13.72 0.98 -0.58
CA GLN A 467 -14.26 2.07 0.23
C GLN A 467 -14.11 3.44 -0.46
N GLY A 468 -12.94 3.75 -1.02
CA GLY A 468 -12.71 4.96 -1.80
C GLY A 468 -13.63 5.05 -3.02
N LEU A 469 -13.79 3.95 -3.76
CA LEU A 469 -14.73 3.90 -4.90
C LEU A 469 -16.18 4.15 -4.45
N ASN A 470 -16.58 3.62 -3.29
CA ASN A 470 -17.88 3.89 -2.67
C ASN A 470 -18.05 5.34 -2.16
N GLN A 471 -16.97 6.11 -2.13
CA GLN A 471 -16.95 7.54 -1.83
C GLN A 471 -16.78 8.41 -3.09
N GLY A 472 -16.63 7.79 -4.27
CA GLY A 472 -16.48 8.49 -5.55
C GLY A 472 -15.05 8.92 -5.85
N ILE A 473 -14.05 8.30 -5.22
CA ILE A 473 -12.63 8.59 -5.44
C ILE A 473 -11.81 7.33 -5.75
N ASP A 474 -10.72 7.49 -6.51
CA ASP A 474 -9.71 6.46 -6.73
C ASP A 474 -8.62 6.49 -5.63
N PRO A 475 -7.68 5.51 -5.59
CA PRO A 475 -6.59 5.51 -4.61
C PRO A 475 -5.64 6.70 -4.67
N GLY A 476 -5.58 7.40 -5.81
CA GLY A 476 -4.82 8.63 -5.97
C GLY A 476 -5.54 9.86 -5.42
N GLY A 477 -6.77 9.68 -4.91
CA GLY A 477 -7.64 10.74 -4.43
C GLY A 477 -8.44 11.41 -5.54
N ASN A 478 -8.35 10.98 -6.80
CA ASN A 478 -9.04 11.62 -7.92
C ASN A 478 -10.51 11.20 -7.97
N THR A 479 -11.41 12.09 -8.40
CA THR A 479 -12.83 11.72 -8.55
C THR A 479 -13.06 10.73 -9.70
N ILE A 480 -13.88 9.70 -9.44
CA ILE A 480 -14.41 8.78 -10.47
C ILE A 480 -15.82 9.17 -10.94
N GLY A 481 -16.33 10.34 -10.50
CA GLY A 481 -17.71 10.75 -10.71
C GLY A 481 -18.66 10.16 -9.66
N ALA A 482 -19.69 9.44 -10.11
CA ALA A 482 -20.67 8.85 -9.19
C ALA A 482 -20.06 7.71 -8.37
N PRO A 483 -20.31 7.62 -7.04
CA PRO A 483 -19.78 6.55 -6.21
C PRO A 483 -20.28 5.17 -6.63
N THR A 484 -19.47 4.15 -6.36
CA THR A 484 -19.95 2.77 -6.43
C THR A 484 -20.86 2.45 -5.23
N GLU A 485 -21.62 1.35 -5.34
CA GLU A 485 -22.58 0.92 -4.31
C GLU A 485 -22.22 -0.49 -3.82
N PHE A 486 -20.94 -0.75 -3.57
CA PHE A 486 -20.50 -2.07 -3.13
C PHE A 486 -20.86 -2.32 -1.66
N VAL A 487 -21.42 -3.48 -1.38
CA VAL A 487 -21.39 -4.14 -0.08
C VAL A 487 -20.13 -4.98 -0.02
N GLN A 488 -19.12 -4.48 0.69
CA GLN A 488 -17.81 -5.11 0.77
C GLN A 488 -17.71 -5.96 2.04
N GLY A 489 -17.46 -7.25 1.85
CA GLY A 489 -17.14 -8.17 2.93
C GLY A 489 -15.66 -8.49 2.97
N VAL A 490 -15.20 -9.03 4.10
CA VAL A 490 -13.84 -9.55 4.26
C VAL A 490 -13.84 -10.97 4.80
N ALA A 491 -12.80 -11.75 4.48
CA ALA A 491 -12.62 -13.07 5.07
C ALA A 491 -11.83 -12.99 6.39
N ILE A 492 -12.18 -13.84 7.37
CA ILE A 492 -11.43 -13.99 8.64
C ILE A 492 -11.12 -15.46 8.93
N ASN A 493 -9.97 -15.72 9.54
CA ASN A 493 -9.57 -17.07 9.96
C ASN A 493 -9.43 -17.19 11.48
N HIS A 494 -10.54 -17.50 12.16
CA HIS A 494 -10.56 -17.77 13.60
C HIS A 494 -9.68 -18.96 14.02
N GLY A 495 -9.26 -19.83 13.09
CA GLY A 495 -8.34 -20.94 13.31
C GLY A 495 -6.87 -20.64 12.96
N ALA A 496 -6.50 -19.37 12.75
CA ALA A 496 -5.13 -18.99 12.43
C ALA A 496 -4.16 -19.38 13.55
N VAL A 497 -2.94 -19.82 13.16
CA VAL A 497 -1.87 -20.17 14.11
C VAL A 497 -1.42 -18.94 14.90
N ASP A 498 -1.29 -17.81 14.21
CA ASP A 498 -0.96 -16.51 14.79
C ASP A 498 -2.26 -15.71 15.01
N GLN A 499 -2.87 -15.94 16.17
CA GLN A 499 -4.14 -15.32 16.56
C GLN A 499 -4.01 -13.81 16.75
N GLU A 500 -2.91 -13.33 17.30
CA GLU A 500 -2.69 -11.90 17.56
C GLU A 500 -2.66 -11.14 16.23
N ARG A 501 -1.87 -11.64 15.26
CA ARG A 501 -1.82 -11.04 13.92
C ARG A 501 -3.17 -11.07 13.21
N GLU A 502 -3.92 -12.18 13.27
CA GLU A 502 -5.21 -12.26 12.60
C GLU A 502 -6.24 -11.30 13.21
N ARG A 503 -6.24 -11.12 14.54
CA ARG A 503 -7.10 -10.16 15.24
C ARG A 503 -6.79 -8.72 14.84
N SER A 504 -5.51 -8.33 14.84
CA SER A 504 -5.09 -6.99 14.41
C SER A 504 -5.47 -6.72 12.96
N ARG A 505 -5.22 -7.69 12.06
CA ARG A 505 -5.62 -7.57 10.65
C ARG A 505 -7.14 -7.50 10.47
N PHE A 506 -7.92 -8.17 11.32
CA PHE A 506 -9.37 -8.07 11.27
C PHE A 506 -9.85 -6.68 11.67
N LYS A 507 -9.27 -6.10 12.72
CA LYS A 507 -9.55 -4.71 13.11
C LYS A 507 -9.25 -3.73 11.96
N TYR A 508 -8.11 -3.86 11.29
CA TYR A 508 -7.77 -3.02 10.14
C TYR A 508 -8.74 -3.17 8.96
N LYS A 509 -9.28 -4.37 8.73
CA LYS A 509 -10.32 -4.59 7.72
C LYS A 509 -11.62 -3.84 8.08
N ILE A 510 -11.99 -3.81 9.36
CA ILE A 510 -13.17 -3.06 9.84
C ILE A 510 -12.94 -1.56 9.64
N GLU A 511 -11.78 -1.06 10.05
CA GLU A 511 -11.39 0.36 9.89
C GLU A 511 -11.31 0.79 8.42
N ALA A 512 -10.87 -0.11 7.53
CA ALA A 512 -10.89 0.09 6.08
C ALA A 512 -12.31 0.15 5.46
N GLY A 513 -13.35 -0.13 6.25
CA GLY A 513 -14.75 0.02 5.85
C GLY A 513 -15.48 -1.27 5.49
N ALA A 514 -14.99 -2.44 5.92
CA ALA A 514 -15.71 -3.70 5.73
C ALA A 514 -17.15 -3.61 6.29
N ASN A 515 -18.13 -4.14 5.56
CA ASN A 515 -19.54 -4.11 5.94
C ASN A 515 -20.00 -5.41 6.61
N PHE A 516 -19.28 -6.51 6.40
CA PHE A 516 -19.52 -7.81 7.03
C PHE A 516 -18.25 -8.67 6.94
N ALA A 517 -18.18 -9.73 7.73
CA ALA A 517 -17.10 -10.71 7.64
C ALA A 517 -17.63 -12.13 7.44
N ILE A 518 -16.96 -12.91 6.58
CA ILE A 518 -17.21 -14.35 6.43
C ILE A 518 -16.04 -15.11 7.06
N THR A 519 -16.36 -16.05 7.94
CA THR A 519 -15.35 -16.89 8.59
C THR A 519 -14.88 -18.01 7.65
N GLN A 520 -13.66 -18.49 7.87
CA GLN A 520 -13.30 -19.86 7.46
C GLN A 520 -14.28 -20.88 8.05
N PRO A 521 -14.37 -22.10 7.49
CA PRO A 521 -15.27 -23.14 7.99
C PRO A 521 -15.12 -23.37 9.49
N VAL A 522 -16.24 -23.27 10.21
CA VAL A 522 -16.27 -23.47 11.66
C VAL A 522 -16.30 -24.96 11.94
N PHE A 523 -15.25 -25.45 12.62
CA PHE A 523 -15.18 -26.80 13.17
C PHE A 523 -15.05 -26.81 14.70
N SER A 524 -14.78 -25.65 15.32
CA SER A 524 -14.84 -25.42 16.76
C SER A 524 -15.59 -24.11 17.01
N PRO A 525 -16.86 -24.16 17.44
CA PRO A 525 -17.63 -22.97 17.80
C PRO A 525 -16.95 -22.13 18.88
N GLU A 526 -16.28 -22.78 19.83
CA GLU A 526 -15.58 -22.13 20.95
C GLU A 526 -14.40 -21.28 20.45
N ALA A 527 -13.67 -21.76 19.44
CA ALA A 527 -12.57 -21.00 18.83
C ALA A 527 -13.10 -19.75 18.12
N LEU A 528 -14.25 -19.84 17.44
CA LEU A 528 -14.89 -18.68 16.84
C LEU A 528 -15.38 -17.70 17.91
N GLU A 529 -16.07 -18.16 18.94
CA GLU A 529 -16.56 -17.32 20.04
C GLU A 529 -15.41 -16.57 20.71
N GLN A 530 -14.32 -17.26 21.08
CA GLN A 530 -13.13 -16.62 21.65
C GLN A 530 -12.48 -15.58 20.72
N PHE A 531 -12.48 -15.82 19.41
CA PHE A 531 -11.97 -14.87 18.43
C PHE A 531 -12.83 -13.60 18.37
N LEU A 532 -14.16 -13.77 18.37
CA LEU A 532 -15.12 -12.67 18.33
C LEU A 532 -15.12 -11.87 19.64
N ASP A 533 -15.04 -12.53 20.80
CA ASP A 533 -14.92 -11.86 22.10
C ASP A 533 -13.65 -11.02 22.21
N ALA A 534 -12.55 -11.50 21.63
CA ALA A 534 -11.28 -10.76 21.64
C ALA A 534 -11.25 -9.56 20.68
N THR A 535 -12.15 -9.52 19.70
CA THR A 535 -12.17 -8.47 18.65
C THR A 535 -13.39 -7.56 18.72
N THR A 536 -14.45 -8.00 19.37
CA THR A 536 -15.74 -7.29 19.55
C THR A 536 -16.18 -6.55 18.27
N PRO A 537 -16.39 -7.25 17.15
CA PRO A 537 -16.60 -6.60 15.87
C PRO A 537 -17.93 -5.84 15.82
N GLU A 538 -17.88 -4.63 15.26
CA GLU A 538 -19.06 -3.78 15.04
C GLU A 538 -19.83 -4.14 13.76
N ILE A 539 -19.36 -5.15 13.02
CA ILE A 539 -19.93 -5.58 11.75
C ILE A 539 -20.53 -6.99 11.86
N PRO A 540 -21.57 -7.30 11.06
CA PRO A 540 -22.14 -8.64 10.98
C PRO A 540 -21.13 -9.74 10.66
N ILE A 541 -21.25 -10.87 11.36
CA ILE A 541 -20.46 -12.08 11.12
C ILE A 541 -21.33 -13.12 10.43
N VAL A 542 -20.80 -13.70 9.35
CA VAL A 542 -21.39 -14.81 8.60
C VAL A 542 -20.51 -16.04 8.80
N ALA A 543 -21.02 -17.06 9.49
CA ALA A 543 -20.27 -18.28 9.75
C ALA A 543 -20.15 -19.14 8.48
N GLY A 544 -18.92 -19.49 8.12
CA GLY A 544 -18.64 -20.48 7.08
C GLY A 544 -18.96 -21.89 7.59
N ILE A 545 -19.78 -22.63 6.85
CA ILE A 545 -20.19 -23.99 7.18
C ILE A 545 -19.82 -24.92 6.02
N TRP A 546 -19.06 -25.96 6.31
CA TRP A 546 -18.65 -26.95 5.30
C TRP A 546 -19.22 -28.33 5.63
N PRO A 547 -20.27 -28.79 4.91
CA PRO A 547 -20.81 -30.15 5.08
C PRO A 547 -19.78 -31.22 4.66
N LEU A 548 -19.40 -32.08 5.61
CA LEU A 548 -18.34 -33.08 5.44
C LEU A 548 -18.86 -34.30 4.66
N THR A 549 -18.80 -34.26 3.33
CA THR A 549 -19.48 -35.29 2.51
C THR A 549 -18.85 -36.69 2.50
N THR A 550 -17.52 -36.83 2.73
CA THR A 550 -16.85 -38.13 2.80
C THR A 550 -15.63 -38.08 3.71
N LEU A 551 -15.20 -39.23 4.26
CA LEU A 551 -13.98 -39.32 5.08
C LEU A 551 -12.74 -38.72 4.38
N ARG A 552 -12.57 -39.01 3.09
CA ARG A 552 -11.47 -38.46 2.28
C ARG A 552 -11.48 -36.93 2.24
N ASN A 553 -12.66 -36.30 2.22
CA ASN A 553 -12.75 -34.84 2.23
C ASN A 553 -12.31 -34.28 3.59
N VAL A 554 -12.66 -34.95 4.68
CA VAL A 554 -12.29 -34.55 6.05
C VAL A 554 -10.79 -34.68 6.27
N GLU A 555 -10.19 -35.80 5.86
CA GLU A 555 -8.75 -36.02 5.95
C GLU A 555 -7.97 -35.00 5.13
N PHE A 556 -8.47 -34.66 3.93
CA PHE A 556 -7.91 -33.60 3.10
C PHE A 556 -7.96 -32.24 3.81
N LEU A 557 -9.10 -31.85 4.37
CA LEU A 557 -9.25 -30.58 5.10
C LEU A 557 -8.31 -30.52 6.32
N ALA A 558 -8.22 -31.61 7.08
CA ALA A 558 -7.43 -31.65 8.32
C ALA A 558 -5.92 -31.60 8.09
N ASN A 559 -5.42 -32.08 6.94
CA ASN A 559 -3.99 -32.27 6.70
C ASN A 559 -3.40 -31.46 5.54
N GLU A 560 -4.21 -31.10 4.54
CA GLU A 560 -3.72 -30.51 3.28
C GLU A 560 -4.21 -29.08 3.03
N VAL A 561 -5.14 -28.55 3.84
CA VAL A 561 -5.68 -27.19 3.65
C VAL A 561 -5.08 -26.23 4.69
N PRO A 562 -4.19 -25.32 4.28
CA PRO A 562 -3.59 -24.35 5.19
C PRO A 562 -4.64 -23.49 5.89
N GLY A 563 -4.46 -23.29 7.19
CA GLY A 563 -5.34 -22.44 7.99
C GLY A 563 -6.69 -23.06 8.36
N VAL A 564 -6.97 -24.30 7.96
CA VAL A 564 -8.14 -25.06 8.42
C VAL A 564 -7.71 -26.07 9.47
N HIS A 565 -8.34 -26.02 10.64
CA HIS A 565 -8.12 -27.00 11.70
C HIS A 565 -9.41 -27.78 11.94
N VAL A 566 -9.38 -29.09 11.68
CA VAL A 566 -10.49 -30.00 11.97
C VAL A 566 -10.15 -30.77 13.24
N PRO A 567 -10.93 -30.66 14.33
CA PRO A 567 -10.70 -31.43 15.54
C PRO A 567 -10.69 -32.94 15.28
N THR A 568 -9.78 -33.66 15.93
CA THR A 568 -9.61 -35.12 15.79
C THR A 568 -10.92 -35.88 16.06
N GLU A 569 -11.74 -35.38 16.98
CA GLU A 569 -13.05 -35.95 17.28
C GLU A 569 -13.98 -36.00 16.06
N LEU A 570 -14.03 -34.93 15.26
CA LEU A 570 -14.85 -34.90 14.04
C LEU A 570 -14.30 -35.85 12.98
N VAL A 571 -12.97 -35.96 12.88
CA VAL A 571 -12.32 -36.93 11.99
C VAL A 571 -12.71 -38.36 12.38
N ASP A 572 -12.69 -38.69 13.67
CA ASP A 572 -13.00 -40.03 14.16
C ASP A 572 -14.50 -40.36 14.10
N ARG A 573 -15.39 -39.38 14.26
CA ARG A 573 -16.83 -39.52 13.95
C ARG A 573 -17.04 -39.90 12.49
N MET A 574 -16.41 -39.18 11.57
CA MET A 574 -16.48 -39.44 10.14
C MET A 574 -15.89 -40.80 9.75
N LYS A 575 -14.78 -41.23 10.39
CA LYS A 575 -14.24 -42.58 10.22
C LYS A 575 -15.23 -43.67 10.63
N ARG A 576 -15.88 -43.50 11.79
CA ARG A 576 -16.88 -44.46 12.28
C ARG A 576 -18.08 -44.55 11.35
N ALA A 577 -18.64 -43.42 10.93
CA ALA A 577 -19.77 -43.38 10.00
C ALA A 577 -19.42 -44.02 8.64
N GLN A 578 -18.19 -43.79 8.15
CA GLN A 578 -17.71 -44.38 6.90
C GLN A 578 -17.69 -45.91 6.89
N LEU A 579 -17.51 -46.57 8.06
CA LEU A 579 -17.59 -48.03 8.18
C LEU A 579 -19.00 -48.56 7.89
N SER A 580 -20.03 -47.74 8.09
CA SER A 580 -21.43 -48.08 7.84
C SER A 580 -21.89 -47.74 6.41
N GLY A 581 -21.03 -47.13 5.59
CA GLY A 581 -21.29 -46.83 4.18
C GLY A 581 -21.21 -45.34 3.84
N ALA A 582 -21.28 -45.03 2.54
CA ALA A 582 -21.16 -43.66 2.03
C ALA A 582 -22.33 -42.76 2.47
N ASP A 583 -23.55 -43.31 2.50
CA ASP A 583 -24.74 -42.56 2.93
C ASP A 583 -24.67 -42.23 4.43
N ALA A 584 -24.21 -43.16 5.26
CA ALA A 584 -24.00 -42.92 6.70
C ALA A 584 -22.95 -41.84 6.95
N ALA A 585 -21.85 -41.82 6.18
CA ALA A 585 -20.85 -40.75 6.25
C ALA A 585 -21.40 -39.39 5.83
N LEU A 586 -22.27 -39.35 4.80
CA LEU A 586 -22.92 -38.11 4.38
C LEU A 586 -23.89 -37.57 5.44
N GLU A 587 -24.73 -38.42 6.03
CA GLU A 587 -25.64 -38.02 7.10
C GLU A 587 -24.88 -37.53 8.34
N GLU A 588 -23.78 -38.20 8.72
CA GLU A 588 -22.93 -37.72 9.82
C GLU A 588 -22.31 -36.35 9.52
N GLY A 589 -21.85 -36.13 8.28
CA GLY A 589 -21.33 -34.83 7.86
C GLY A 589 -22.37 -33.71 7.85
N ILE A 590 -23.63 -34.04 7.54
CA ILE A 590 -24.77 -33.11 7.67
C ILE A 590 -25.06 -32.83 9.15
N ALA A 591 -25.07 -33.86 10.00
CA ALA A 591 -25.27 -33.70 11.45
C ALA A 591 -24.22 -32.78 12.07
N ILE A 592 -22.93 -32.97 11.73
CA ILE A 592 -21.85 -32.07 12.17
C ILE A 592 -22.10 -30.63 11.71
N ALA A 593 -22.51 -30.41 10.45
CA ALA A 593 -22.81 -29.07 9.96
C ALA A 593 -23.98 -28.41 10.71
N LEU A 594 -25.03 -29.17 11.04
CA LEU A 594 -26.16 -28.69 11.86
C LEU A 594 -25.73 -28.36 13.29
N GLU A 595 -24.86 -29.16 13.90
CA GLU A 595 -24.27 -28.88 15.20
C GLU A 595 -23.50 -27.55 15.20
N MET A 596 -22.68 -27.29 14.17
CA MET A 596 -21.95 -26.03 14.03
C MET A 596 -22.89 -24.83 13.86
N ILE A 597 -23.96 -24.97 13.07
CA ILE A 597 -24.98 -23.93 12.93
C ILE A 597 -25.65 -23.64 14.27
N ASN A 598 -26.15 -24.67 14.95
CA ASN A 598 -26.86 -24.52 16.22
C ASN A 598 -25.98 -23.89 17.30
N ALA A 599 -24.70 -24.25 17.34
CA ALA A 599 -23.74 -23.73 18.32
C ALA A 599 -23.36 -22.26 18.07
N THR A 600 -23.41 -21.79 16.82
CA THR A 600 -22.96 -20.43 16.45
C THR A 600 -24.10 -19.44 16.23
N GLN A 601 -25.34 -19.90 16.00
CA GLN A 601 -26.50 -19.05 15.69
C GLN A 601 -26.79 -17.97 16.75
N GLY A 602 -26.34 -18.15 17.99
CA GLY A 602 -26.53 -17.16 19.06
C GLY A 602 -25.65 -15.90 18.93
N PHE A 603 -24.57 -15.96 18.17
CA PHE A 603 -23.57 -14.87 18.08
C PHE A 603 -23.10 -14.57 16.65
N VAL A 604 -23.73 -15.14 15.63
CA VAL A 604 -23.51 -14.80 14.21
C VAL A 604 -24.83 -14.38 13.56
N GLN A 605 -24.77 -13.52 12.54
CA GLN A 605 -25.99 -13.04 11.86
C GLN A 605 -26.48 -14.01 10.78
N GLY A 606 -25.60 -14.85 10.22
CA GLY A 606 -26.01 -15.84 9.25
C GLY A 606 -24.90 -16.77 8.81
N PHE A 607 -25.15 -17.48 7.70
CA PHE A 607 -24.35 -18.64 7.32
C PHE A 607 -24.01 -18.66 5.83
N GLN A 608 -22.76 -19.00 5.53
CA GLN A 608 -22.31 -19.32 4.17
C GLN A 608 -21.99 -20.81 4.10
N LEU A 609 -22.72 -21.55 3.26
CA LEU A 609 -22.48 -22.99 3.09
C LEU A 609 -21.63 -23.26 1.85
N THR A 610 -20.58 -24.06 2.01
CA THR A 610 -19.80 -24.56 0.87
C THR A 610 -20.53 -25.72 0.19
N ALA A 611 -20.67 -25.65 -1.14
CA ALA A 611 -21.21 -26.75 -1.95
C ALA A 611 -20.10 -27.48 -2.73
N PRO A 612 -19.31 -28.36 -2.09
CA PRO A 612 -18.21 -29.05 -2.77
C PRO A 612 -18.72 -29.89 -3.94
N ASN A 613 -17.96 -29.91 -5.04
CA ASN A 613 -18.30 -30.61 -6.28
C ASN A 613 -19.66 -30.25 -6.89
N ARG A 614 -20.15 -29.02 -6.69
CA ARG A 614 -21.44 -28.51 -7.21
C ARG A 614 -22.67 -29.24 -6.69
N LYS A 615 -22.56 -29.93 -5.55
CA LYS A 615 -23.68 -30.61 -4.89
C LYS A 615 -24.46 -29.64 -4.01
N VAL A 616 -25.09 -28.63 -4.63
CA VAL A 616 -25.90 -27.62 -3.90
C VAL A 616 -27.03 -28.23 -3.07
N GLN A 617 -27.51 -29.42 -3.45
CA GLN A 617 -28.49 -30.20 -2.72
C GLN A 617 -28.11 -30.48 -1.26
N VAL A 618 -26.82 -30.72 -0.98
CA VAL A 618 -26.36 -30.99 0.40
C VAL A 618 -26.43 -29.71 1.23
N ALA A 619 -26.01 -28.57 0.66
CA ALA A 619 -26.12 -27.28 1.33
C ALA A 619 -27.59 -26.91 1.60
N LEU A 620 -28.47 -27.12 0.61
CA LEU A 620 -29.91 -26.88 0.77
C LEU A 620 -30.56 -27.80 1.81
N LYS A 621 -30.12 -29.06 1.92
CA LYS A 621 -30.59 -29.98 2.96
C LYS A 621 -30.22 -29.44 4.35
N VAL A 622 -28.96 -29.05 4.56
CA VAL A 622 -28.51 -28.45 5.84
C VAL A 622 -29.29 -27.17 6.17
N LEU A 623 -29.49 -26.28 5.20
CA LEU A 623 -30.23 -25.03 5.41
C LEU A 623 -31.71 -25.24 5.76
N ARG A 624 -32.36 -26.26 5.21
CA ARG A 624 -33.75 -26.60 5.53
C ARG A 624 -33.86 -27.28 6.90
N GLU A 625 -32.96 -28.20 7.21
CA GLU A 625 -32.97 -28.93 8.49
C GLU A 625 -32.59 -28.07 9.69
N SER A 626 -31.76 -27.03 9.48
CA SER A 626 -31.46 -26.01 10.49
C SER A 626 -32.60 -25.01 10.71
N GLY A 627 -33.61 -24.99 9.84
CA GLY A 627 -34.72 -24.02 9.90
C GLY A 627 -34.36 -22.61 9.41
N ILE A 628 -33.17 -22.43 8.82
CA ILE A 628 -32.75 -21.14 8.22
C ILE A 628 -33.58 -20.86 6.95
N LEU A 629 -33.78 -21.88 6.12
CA LEU A 629 -34.69 -21.82 4.99
C LEU A 629 -36.03 -22.48 5.35
N ALA A 630 -37.13 -21.92 4.84
CA ALA A 630 -38.43 -22.55 4.95
C ALA A 630 -38.41 -23.93 4.27
N THR A 631 -39.03 -24.93 4.91
CA THR A 631 -39.31 -26.22 4.28
C THR A 631 -40.32 -26.02 3.15
N ALA A 632 -39.94 -26.46 1.95
CA ALA A 632 -40.74 -26.33 0.72
C ALA A 632 -42.08 -27.07 0.78
#